data_AF-A0A7C7NM34-F1
#
_entry.id   AF-A0A7C7NM34-F1
#
_cell.length_a   1.000
_cell.length_b   1.000
_cell.length_c   1.000
_cell.angle_alpha   90.00
_cell.angle_beta   90.00
_cell.angle_gamma   90.00
#
_symmetry.space_group_name_H-M   'P 1'
#
loop_
_entity.id
_entity.type
_entity.pdbx_description
1 polymer ?
#
loop_
_entity_poly.entity_id
_entity_poly.type
_entity_poly.pdbx_seq_one_letter_code
_entity_poly.pdbx_strand_id
1 'polypeptide(L)'
;MTKETTSKGLALHWQVIIGLLLGVGYAWMSVQFGWNEFTLNWIQPFGDIFINLLKLIAVPLVLFSIISGVASLGDMKKLGRMGIKTLAIYLTTTMFAVIVGLFLVNLFKPGEHASESLRETNRLRYEVWRDANDIIRLDDVNLSLNPELAAQVEEIRNETAVHNDWVSDKLTKADKTKASGPLQPLVDVVPKNIFQSLSDMQMLQIIFFAIFFGVVVTGLKSEQKGTVIRAVDAMNEVFV
;
A
#
# COMPACT_ATOMS: atom_id res chain seq x y z
N MET A 1 -13.05 -35.30 36.86
CA MET A 1 -11.99 -35.39 35.82
C MET A 1 -12.65 -35.59 34.46
N THR A 2 -13.06 -34.50 33.81
CA THR A 2 -13.58 -34.53 32.44
C THR A 2 -12.43 -34.18 31.50
N LYS A 3 -11.99 -35.15 30.70
CA LYS A 3 -10.98 -34.96 29.67
C LYS A 3 -11.59 -34.06 28.58
N GLU A 4 -11.11 -32.83 28.46
CA GLU A 4 -11.30 -32.06 27.22
C GLU A 4 -10.50 -32.75 26.11
N THR A 5 -11.20 -33.36 25.18
CA THR A 5 -10.63 -33.86 23.94
C THR A 5 -10.34 -32.67 23.04
N THR A 6 -9.14 -32.11 23.14
CA THR A 6 -8.65 -31.11 22.17
C THR A 6 -8.48 -31.79 20.81
N SER A 7 -9.47 -31.65 19.92
CA SER A 7 -9.25 -31.95 18.50
C SER A 7 -8.14 -31.03 18.02
N LYS A 8 -7.02 -31.58 17.56
CA LYS A 8 -5.94 -30.80 16.95
C LYS A 8 -6.44 -30.23 15.62
N GLY A 9 -7.09 -29.07 15.67
CA GLY A 9 -7.46 -28.30 14.49
C GLY A 9 -6.20 -27.89 13.71
N LEU A 10 -6.35 -27.69 12.40
CA LEU A 10 -5.27 -27.18 11.55
C LEU A 10 -4.76 -25.83 12.09
N ALA A 11 -3.43 -25.62 12.05
CA ALA A 11 -2.84 -24.35 12.50
C ALA A 11 -3.32 -23.16 11.65
N LEU A 12 -3.41 -21.98 12.25
CA LEU A 12 -4.01 -20.78 11.63
C LEU A 12 -3.35 -20.40 10.30
N HIS A 13 -2.02 -20.47 10.19
CA HIS A 13 -1.34 -20.15 8.93
C HIS A 13 -1.74 -21.09 7.79
N TRP A 14 -2.01 -22.37 8.08
CA TRP A 14 -2.53 -23.31 7.10
C TRP A 14 -3.96 -22.97 6.69
N GLN A 15 -4.80 -22.53 7.63
CA GLN A 15 -6.15 -22.08 7.32
C GLN A 15 -6.14 -20.87 6.37
N VAL A 16 -5.24 -19.90 6.61
CA VAL A 16 -5.06 -18.73 5.73
C VAL A 16 -4.60 -19.15 4.33
N ILE A 17 -3.59 -20.03 4.23
CA ILE A 17 -3.08 -20.52 2.94
C ILE A 17 -4.18 -21.26 2.17
N ILE A 18 -4.91 -22.15 2.85
CA ILE A 18 -6.03 -22.88 2.24
C ILE A 18 -7.11 -21.90 1.77
N GLY A 19 -7.47 -20.90 2.59
CA GLY A 19 -8.43 -19.86 2.22
C GLY A 19 -7.99 -19.07 0.99
N LEU A 20 -6.70 -18.70 0.89
CA LEU A 20 -6.15 -18.00 -0.27
C LEU A 20 -6.24 -18.87 -1.53
N LEU A 21 -5.84 -20.14 -1.45
CA LEU A 21 -5.88 -21.06 -2.60
C LEU A 21 -7.31 -21.31 -3.07
N LEU A 22 -8.24 -21.53 -2.14
CA LEU A 22 -9.66 -21.69 -2.45
C LEU A 22 -10.24 -20.40 -3.04
N GLY A 23 -9.86 -19.22 -2.53
CA GLY A 23 -10.29 -17.93 -3.05
C GLY A 23 -9.84 -17.72 -4.50
N VAL A 24 -8.57 -18.04 -4.81
CA VAL A 24 -8.05 -17.98 -6.19
C VAL A 24 -8.77 -18.97 -7.10
N GLY A 25 -8.99 -20.21 -6.64
CA GLY A 25 -9.75 -21.21 -7.39
C GLY A 25 -11.19 -20.78 -7.67
N TYR A 26 -11.87 -20.23 -6.67
CA TYR A 26 -13.21 -19.69 -6.80
C TYR A 26 -13.25 -18.50 -7.76
N ALA A 27 -12.31 -17.56 -7.66
CA ALA A 27 -12.24 -16.41 -8.56
C ALA A 27 -12.08 -16.84 -10.03
N TRP A 28 -11.21 -17.83 -10.29
CA TRP A 28 -11.05 -18.39 -11.63
C TRP A 28 -12.34 -19.04 -12.15
N MET A 29 -13.03 -19.81 -11.32
CA MET A 29 -14.35 -20.38 -11.66
C MET A 29 -15.39 -19.30 -11.91
N SER A 30 -15.43 -18.25 -11.07
CA SER A 30 -16.39 -17.15 -11.18
C SER A 30 -16.30 -16.44 -12.54
N VAL A 31 -15.07 -16.20 -13.02
CA VAL A 31 -14.84 -15.60 -14.34
C VAL A 31 -15.30 -16.53 -15.46
N GLN A 32 -15.02 -17.83 -15.37
CA GLN A 32 -15.40 -18.81 -16.41
C GLN A 32 -16.93 -19.01 -16.50
N PHE A 33 -17.62 -19.03 -15.36
CA PHE A 33 -19.07 -19.27 -15.29
C PHE A 33 -19.91 -17.99 -15.24
N GLY A 34 -19.29 -16.81 -15.29
CA GLY A 34 -19.97 -15.51 -15.29
C GLY A 34 -20.59 -15.10 -13.94
N TRP A 35 -20.08 -15.62 -12.82
CA TRP A 35 -20.58 -15.32 -11.46
C TRP A 35 -20.00 -14.04 -10.84
N ASN A 36 -19.46 -13.16 -11.69
CA ASN A 36 -18.80 -11.92 -11.23
C ASN A 36 -19.75 -11.06 -10.40
N GLU A 37 -21.00 -10.86 -10.83
CA GLU A 37 -21.97 -10.06 -10.07
C GLU A 37 -22.28 -10.65 -8.70
N PHE A 38 -22.43 -11.98 -8.61
CA PHE A 38 -22.63 -12.64 -7.33
C PHE A 38 -21.42 -12.43 -6.41
N THR A 39 -20.22 -12.53 -6.96
CA THR A 39 -18.97 -12.33 -6.21
C THR A 39 -18.88 -10.91 -5.66
N LEU A 40 -19.16 -9.90 -6.48
CA LEU A 40 -19.11 -8.50 -6.09
C LEU A 40 -20.18 -8.16 -5.05
N ASN A 41 -21.40 -8.70 -5.18
CA ASN A 41 -22.51 -8.33 -4.30
C ASN A 41 -22.54 -9.11 -2.98
N TRP A 42 -22.07 -10.36 -2.96
CA TRP A 42 -22.24 -11.25 -1.81
C TRP A 42 -20.93 -11.67 -1.15
N ILE A 43 -19.83 -11.76 -1.90
CA ILE A 43 -18.54 -12.22 -1.35
C ILE A 43 -17.67 -11.03 -0.97
N GLN A 44 -17.53 -10.05 -1.85
CA GLN A 44 -16.70 -8.86 -1.60
C GLN A 44 -17.04 -8.13 -0.29
N PRO A 45 -18.31 -7.95 0.12
CA PRO A 45 -18.62 -7.28 1.38
C PRO A 45 -18.00 -7.94 2.62
N PHE A 46 -17.81 -9.27 2.63
CA PHE A 46 -17.11 -9.94 3.73
C PHE A 46 -15.62 -9.61 3.73
N GLY A 47 -15.01 -9.47 2.55
CA GLY A 47 -13.65 -8.96 2.40
C GLY A 47 -13.53 -7.52 2.90
N ASP A 48 -14.48 -6.66 2.54
CA ASP A 48 -14.50 -5.27 2.98
C ASP A 48 -14.67 -5.15 4.51
N ILE A 49 -15.55 -5.96 5.12
CA ILE A 49 -15.69 -6.04 6.58
C ILE A 49 -14.37 -6.47 7.21
N PHE A 50 -13.73 -7.52 6.70
CA PHE A 50 -12.44 -8.00 7.22
C PHE A 50 -11.37 -6.91 7.15
N ILE A 51 -11.23 -6.22 6.01
CA ILE A 51 -10.28 -5.13 5.86
C ILE A 51 -10.60 -3.96 6.79
N ASN A 52 -11.88 -3.62 6.99
CA ASN A 52 -12.29 -2.57 7.92
C ASN A 52 -11.97 -2.94 9.37
N LEU A 53 -12.13 -4.21 9.77
CA LEU A 53 -11.73 -4.70 11.08
C LEU A 53 -10.21 -4.61 11.28
N LEU A 54 -9.41 -5.02 10.28
CA LEU A 54 -7.95 -4.88 10.34
C LEU A 54 -7.54 -3.41 10.48
N LYS A 55 -8.15 -2.51 9.71
CA LYS A 55 -7.88 -1.06 9.77
C LYS A 55 -8.26 -0.46 11.13
N LEU A 56 -9.40 -0.88 11.69
CA LEU A 56 -9.90 -0.43 12.99
C LEU A 56 -8.91 -0.75 14.12
N ILE A 57 -8.26 -1.92 14.07
CA ILE A 57 -7.27 -2.33 15.07
C ILE A 57 -5.91 -1.69 14.78
N ALA A 58 -5.47 -1.67 13.51
CA ALA A 58 -4.12 -1.26 13.15
C ALA A 58 -3.81 0.21 13.49
N VAL A 59 -4.74 1.15 13.25
CA VAL A 59 -4.48 2.58 13.43
C VAL A 59 -4.26 2.97 14.90
N PRO A 60 -5.17 2.63 15.84
CA PRO A 60 -4.94 2.89 17.27
C PRO A 60 -3.74 2.13 17.82
N LEU A 61 -3.56 0.87 17.42
CA LEU A 61 -2.43 0.05 17.86
C LEU A 61 -1.10 0.73 17.51
N VAL A 62 -0.92 1.17 16.26
CA VAL A 62 0.31 1.84 15.85
C VAL A 62 0.54 3.15 16.61
N LEU A 63 -0.51 3.94 16.85
CA LEU A 63 -0.41 5.18 17.63
C LEU A 63 0.08 4.90 19.06
N PHE A 64 -0.61 4.03 19.82
CA PHE A 64 -0.29 3.78 21.22
C PHE A 64 1.00 2.96 21.40
N SER A 65 1.22 1.95 20.54
CA SER A 65 2.46 1.15 20.56
C SER A 65 3.70 2.01 20.33
N ILE A 66 3.65 2.96 19.40
CA ILE A 66 4.80 3.84 19.15
C ILE A 66 4.99 4.83 20.29
N ILE A 67 3.92 5.43 20.83
CA ILE A 67 4.04 6.34 21.98
C ILE A 67 4.66 5.61 23.17
N SER A 68 4.13 4.45 23.54
CA SER A 68 4.64 3.62 24.63
C SER A 68 6.09 3.20 24.38
N GLY A 69 6.37 2.68 23.18
CA GLY A 69 7.70 2.25 22.78
C GLY A 69 8.73 3.37 22.88
N VAL A 70 8.43 4.57 22.38
CA VAL A 70 9.33 5.72 22.45
C VAL A 70 9.49 6.23 23.87
N ALA A 71 8.39 6.33 24.64
CA ALA A 71 8.43 6.81 26.03
C ALA A 71 9.25 5.89 26.94
N SER A 72 9.26 4.57 26.66
CA SER A 72 10.04 3.57 27.40
C SER A 72 11.56 3.68 27.24
N LEU A 73 12.03 4.27 26.12
CA LEU A 73 13.47 4.41 25.84
C LEU A 73 14.19 5.37 26.79
N GLY A 74 13.45 6.31 27.39
CA GLY A 74 13.91 7.28 28.39
C GLY A 74 14.93 8.34 27.92
N ASP A 75 15.61 8.12 26.79
CA ASP A 75 16.64 9.01 26.23
C ASP A 75 16.40 9.30 24.74
N MET A 76 16.17 10.57 24.44
CA MET A 76 15.94 11.09 23.07
C MET A 76 17.11 10.80 22.12
N LYS A 77 18.37 10.77 22.61
CA LYS A 77 19.53 10.47 21.76
C LYS A 77 19.53 9.02 21.27
N LYS A 78 19.01 8.10 22.08
CA LYS A 78 18.87 6.68 21.68
C LYS A 78 17.90 6.53 20.53
N LEU A 79 16.77 7.23 20.57
CA LEU A 79 15.77 7.22 19.50
C LEU A 79 16.36 7.70 18.17
N GLY A 80 17.02 8.86 18.15
CA GLY A 80 17.61 9.40 16.92
C GLY A 80 18.65 8.46 16.29
N ARG A 81 19.52 7.86 17.11
CA ARG A 81 20.49 6.86 16.63
C ARG A 81 19.83 5.59 16.10
N MET A 82 18.75 5.15 16.73
CA MET A 82 17.98 3.99 16.26
C MET A 82 17.33 4.30 14.91
N GLY A 83 16.68 5.46 14.79
CA GLY A 83 16.02 5.91 13.57
C GLY A 83 16.97 6.00 12.37
N ILE A 84 18.14 6.64 12.54
CA ILE A 84 19.15 6.75 11.47
C ILE A 84 19.69 5.36 11.07
N LYS A 85 19.94 4.46 12.03
CA LYS A 85 20.38 3.09 11.73
C LYS A 85 19.32 2.33 10.94
N THR A 86 18.06 2.41 11.35
CA THR A 86 16.95 1.76 10.66
C THR A 86 16.77 2.33 9.25
N LEU A 87 16.82 3.65 9.09
CA LEU A 87 16.75 4.30 7.78
C LEU A 87 17.89 3.85 6.87
N ALA A 88 19.12 3.81 7.38
CA ALA A 88 20.28 3.35 6.61
C ALA A 88 20.13 1.87 6.20
N ILE A 89 19.63 1.01 7.09
CA ILE A 89 19.34 -0.39 6.79
C ILE A 89 18.30 -0.47 5.67
N TYR A 90 17.17 0.23 5.78
CA TYR A 90 16.11 0.19 4.76
C TYR A 90 16.57 0.72 3.41
N LEU A 91 17.29 1.85 3.38
CA LEU A 91 17.82 2.39 2.12
C LEU A 91 18.81 1.41 1.47
N THR A 92 19.66 0.79 2.28
CA THR A 92 20.64 -0.19 1.79
C THR A 92 19.93 -1.44 1.25
N THR A 93 18.99 -2.02 2.01
CA THR A 93 18.27 -3.23 1.56
C THR A 93 17.40 -2.96 0.35
N THR A 94 16.75 -1.79 0.26
CA THR A 94 16.02 -1.38 -0.94
C THR A 94 16.95 -1.22 -2.15
N MET A 95 18.13 -0.62 -1.97
CA MET A 95 19.13 -0.52 -3.05
C MET A 95 19.56 -1.90 -3.53
N PHE A 96 19.87 -2.83 -2.62
CA PHE A 96 20.18 -4.22 -2.98
C PHE A 96 19.01 -4.91 -3.69
N ALA A 97 17.78 -4.72 -3.21
CA ALA A 97 16.59 -5.29 -3.84
C ALA A 97 16.38 -4.76 -5.27
N VAL A 98 16.63 -3.47 -5.51
CA VAL A 98 16.58 -2.86 -6.86
C VAL A 98 17.67 -3.45 -7.75
N ILE A 99 18.90 -3.62 -7.25
CA ILE A 99 20.00 -4.23 -8.02
C ILE A 99 19.65 -5.66 -8.42
N VAL A 100 19.16 -6.47 -7.47
CA VAL A 100 18.74 -7.85 -7.75
C VAL A 100 17.57 -7.87 -8.73
N GLY A 101 16.58 -7.00 -8.54
CA GLY A 101 15.43 -6.88 -9.44
C GLY A 101 15.85 -6.52 -10.87
N LEU A 102 16.72 -5.52 -11.03
CA LEU A 102 17.26 -5.13 -12.33
C LEU A 102 18.11 -6.25 -12.94
N PHE A 103 18.92 -6.94 -12.15
CA PHE A 103 19.69 -8.08 -12.62
C PHE A 103 18.77 -9.20 -13.17
N LEU A 104 17.74 -9.58 -12.42
CA LEU A 104 16.77 -10.60 -12.83
C LEU A 104 15.99 -10.17 -14.08
N VAL A 105 15.53 -8.91 -14.16
CA VAL A 105 14.80 -8.39 -15.33
C VAL A 105 15.68 -8.41 -16.57
N ASN A 106 16.96 -8.04 -16.47
CA ASN A 106 17.87 -8.07 -17.61
C ASN A 106 18.30 -9.51 -18.00
N LEU A 107 18.28 -10.46 -17.07
CA LEU A 107 18.59 -11.87 -17.34
C LEU A 107 17.43 -12.61 -18.00
N PHE A 108 16.22 -12.48 -17.45
CA PHE A 108 15.04 -13.21 -17.93
C PHE A 108 14.29 -12.47 -19.04
N LYS A 109 14.51 -11.15 -19.18
CA LYS A 109 13.87 -10.28 -20.16
C LYS A 109 12.36 -10.54 -20.32
N PRO A 110 11.58 -10.46 -19.22
CA PRO A 110 10.16 -10.72 -19.27
C PRO A 110 9.48 -9.71 -20.23
N GLY A 111 8.96 -10.20 -21.35
CA GLY A 111 8.29 -9.38 -22.36
C GLY A 111 8.74 -9.63 -23.81
N GLU A 112 9.96 -10.15 -24.04
CA GLU A 112 10.41 -10.49 -25.41
C GLU A 112 9.59 -11.64 -26.03
N HIS A 113 9.10 -12.56 -25.20
CA HIS A 113 8.30 -13.72 -25.60
C HIS A 113 6.78 -13.44 -25.67
N ALA A 114 6.35 -12.19 -25.49
CA ALA A 114 4.95 -11.83 -25.72
C ALA A 114 4.63 -11.88 -27.22
N SER A 115 3.39 -12.25 -27.59
CA SER A 115 2.97 -12.30 -28.99
C SER A 115 3.15 -10.93 -29.66
N GLU A 116 3.56 -10.93 -30.93
CA GLU A 116 3.79 -9.68 -31.69
C GLU A 116 2.55 -8.78 -31.69
N SER A 117 1.36 -9.36 -31.88
CA SER A 117 0.08 -8.65 -31.80
C SER A 117 -0.13 -7.93 -30.46
N LEU A 118 0.19 -8.58 -29.33
CA LEU A 118 0.04 -7.97 -28.01
C LEU A 118 1.05 -6.84 -27.79
N ARG A 119 2.27 -7.00 -28.31
CA ARG A 119 3.31 -5.96 -28.24
C ARG A 119 2.90 -4.73 -29.06
N GLU A 120 2.33 -4.93 -30.24
CA GLU A 120 1.79 -3.86 -31.09
C GLU A 120 0.61 -3.15 -30.42
N THR A 121 -0.38 -3.88 -29.90
CA THR A 121 -1.52 -3.28 -29.20
C THR A 121 -1.08 -2.47 -27.98
N ASN A 122 -0.19 -3.01 -27.14
CA ASN A 122 0.33 -2.29 -25.98
C ASN A 122 1.13 -1.04 -26.38
N ARG A 123 1.88 -1.12 -27.49
CA ARG A 123 2.61 0.02 -28.04
C ARG A 123 1.66 1.10 -28.54
N LEU A 124 0.62 0.74 -29.28
CA LEU A 124 -0.41 1.67 -29.74
C LEU A 124 -1.13 2.34 -28.56
N ARG A 125 -1.51 1.57 -27.53
CA ARG A 125 -2.10 2.11 -26.28
C ARG A 125 -1.20 3.15 -25.62
N TYR A 126 0.10 2.87 -25.52
CA TYR A 126 1.07 3.82 -24.99
C TYR A 126 1.17 5.08 -25.85
N GLU A 127 1.26 4.96 -27.18
CA GLU A 127 1.36 6.11 -28.07
C GLU A 127 0.14 7.01 -28.01
N VAL A 128 -1.07 6.43 -28.02
CA VAL A 128 -2.33 7.18 -27.87
C VAL A 128 -2.38 7.91 -26.52
N TRP A 129 -2.02 7.23 -25.42
CA TRP A 129 -1.95 7.87 -24.10
C TRP A 129 -0.89 8.98 -24.04
N ARG A 130 0.29 8.74 -24.62
CA ARG A 130 1.40 9.70 -24.65
C ARG A 130 0.99 10.98 -25.38
N ASP A 131 0.38 10.82 -26.56
CA ASP A 131 -0.03 11.94 -27.41
C ASP A 131 -1.18 12.73 -26.78
N ALA A 132 -2.04 12.08 -25.98
CA ALA A 132 -3.07 12.75 -25.20
C ALA A 132 -2.56 13.51 -23.96
N ASN A 133 -1.34 13.22 -23.49
CA ASN A 133 -0.75 13.78 -22.26
C ASN A 133 0.49 14.65 -22.52
N ASP A 134 0.77 15.01 -23.78
CA ASP A 134 1.91 15.83 -24.20
C ASP A 134 3.28 15.32 -23.68
N ILE A 135 3.45 13.98 -23.62
CA ILE A 135 4.67 13.36 -23.11
C ILE A 135 5.74 13.27 -24.22
N ILE A 136 6.98 13.62 -23.88
CA ILE A 136 8.12 13.59 -24.81
C ILE A 136 8.41 12.15 -25.27
N ARG A 137 8.59 11.97 -26.57
CA ARG A 137 9.00 10.70 -27.18
C ARG A 137 10.50 10.44 -26.99
N LEU A 138 10.86 9.23 -26.57
CA LEU A 138 12.24 8.82 -26.31
C LEU A 138 12.81 7.88 -27.38
N ASP A 139 12.03 7.51 -28.39
CA ASP A 139 12.39 6.58 -29.46
C ASP A 139 11.78 6.97 -30.83
N ASP A 140 12.24 6.36 -31.92
CA ASP A 140 11.80 6.73 -33.28
C ASP A 140 10.55 5.97 -33.77
N VAL A 141 10.09 4.98 -33.01
CA VAL A 141 9.00 4.08 -33.42
C VAL A 141 7.65 4.79 -33.27
N ASN A 142 6.86 4.88 -34.35
CA ASN A 142 5.51 5.45 -34.35
C ASN A 142 4.49 4.57 -35.10
N LEU A 143 3.82 3.70 -34.36
CA LEU A 143 2.82 2.79 -34.93
C LEU A 143 1.45 3.46 -35.10
N SER A 144 1.13 4.47 -34.28
CA SER A 144 -0.15 5.18 -34.31
C SER A 144 -0.39 5.99 -35.60
N LEU A 145 0.68 6.33 -36.33
CA LEU A 145 0.59 7.01 -37.64
C LEU A 145 0.53 6.05 -38.83
N ASN A 146 0.66 4.73 -38.62
CA ASN A 146 0.58 3.77 -39.70
C ASN A 146 -0.87 3.67 -40.22
N PRO A 147 -1.15 3.95 -41.51
CA PRO A 147 -2.49 3.86 -42.08
C PRO A 147 -3.14 2.48 -41.92
N GLU A 148 -2.35 1.40 -41.89
CA GLU A 148 -2.86 0.03 -41.72
C GLU A 148 -3.38 -0.26 -40.30
N LEU A 149 -2.90 0.49 -39.29
CA LEU A 149 -3.27 0.34 -37.88
C LEU A 149 -4.31 1.36 -37.43
N ALA A 150 -4.77 2.25 -38.32
CA ALA A 150 -5.68 3.35 -38.01
C ALA A 150 -7.00 2.88 -37.37
N ALA A 151 -7.54 1.72 -37.79
CA ALA A 151 -8.75 1.16 -37.20
C ALA A 151 -8.55 0.76 -35.72
N GLN A 152 -7.40 0.17 -35.38
CA GLN A 152 -7.08 -0.23 -34.00
C GLN A 152 -6.78 0.99 -33.12
N VAL A 153 -6.13 2.02 -33.66
CA VAL A 153 -5.90 3.30 -32.96
C VAL A 153 -7.22 3.95 -32.58
N GLU A 154 -8.18 3.96 -33.51
CA GLU A 154 -9.51 4.52 -33.26
C GLU A 154 -10.29 3.70 -32.23
N GLU A 155 -10.20 2.37 -32.26
CA GLU A 155 -10.75 1.49 -31.23
C GLU A 155 -10.17 1.79 -29.85
N ILE A 156 -8.84 1.87 -29.72
CA ILE A 156 -8.16 2.19 -28.46
C ILE A 156 -8.50 3.59 -27.95
N ARG A 157 -8.65 4.58 -28.85
CA ARG A 157 -9.03 5.95 -28.46
C ARG A 157 -10.48 6.02 -27.98
N ASN A 158 -11.35 5.21 -28.56
CA ASN A 158 -12.77 5.10 -28.20
C ASN A 158 -13.01 4.14 -27.03
N GLU A 159 -12.03 3.30 -26.69
CA GLU A 159 -12.01 2.51 -25.46
C GLU A 159 -11.93 3.47 -24.28
N THR A 160 -13.11 3.91 -23.85
CA THR A 160 -13.27 4.75 -22.68
C THR A 160 -12.72 3.95 -21.51
N ALA A 161 -11.58 4.40 -20.95
CA ALA A 161 -11.04 3.83 -19.73
C ALA A 161 -12.19 3.75 -18.73
N VAL A 162 -12.57 2.53 -18.35
CA VAL A 162 -13.71 2.26 -17.48
C VAL A 162 -13.61 3.21 -16.29
N HIS A 163 -14.45 4.24 -16.31
CA HIS A 163 -14.40 5.34 -15.36
C HIS A 163 -15.06 4.84 -14.08
N ASN A 164 -14.32 4.00 -13.35
CA ASN A 164 -14.71 3.62 -12.00
C ASN A 164 -14.11 4.62 -11.03
N ASP A 165 -14.78 4.80 -9.89
CA ASP A 165 -14.39 5.75 -8.84
C ASP A 165 -12.96 5.51 -8.33
N TRP A 166 -12.46 4.27 -8.45
CA TRP A 166 -11.10 3.91 -8.09
C TRP A 166 -10.06 4.49 -9.05
N VAL A 167 -10.26 4.39 -10.37
CA VAL A 167 -9.34 4.93 -11.39
C VAL A 167 -9.29 6.45 -11.27
N SER A 168 -10.45 7.12 -11.14
CA SER A 168 -10.50 8.58 -11.01
C SER A 168 -9.81 9.09 -9.74
N ASP A 169 -9.94 8.38 -8.59
CA ASP A 169 -9.18 8.68 -7.37
C ASP A 169 -7.67 8.53 -7.58
N LYS A 170 -7.21 7.48 -8.28
CA LYS A 170 -5.79 7.28 -8.59
C LYS A 170 -5.24 8.37 -9.50
N LEU A 171 -5.96 8.75 -10.55
CA LEU A 171 -5.57 9.83 -11.45
C LEU A 171 -5.49 11.16 -10.71
N THR A 172 -6.51 11.48 -9.90
CA THR A 172 -6.53 12.71 -9.08
C THR A 172 -5.35 12.76 -8.11
N LYS A 173 -5.00 11.63 -7.48
CA LYS A 173 -3.82 11.54 -6.59
C LYS A 173 -2.50 11.69 -7.36
N ALA A 174 -2.40 11.11 -8.55
CA ALA A 174 -1.22 11.25 -9.41
C ALA A 174 -1.02 12.72 -9.84
N ASP A 175 -2.09 13.40 -10.24
CA ASP A 175 -2.06 14.81 -10.64
C ASP A 175 -1.66 15.73 -9.48
N LYS A 176 -2.25 15.51 -8.29
CA LYS A 176 -1.84 16.20 -7.05
C LYS A 176 -0.37 15.97 -6.73
N THR A 177 0.14 14.77 -6.97
CA THR A 177 1.55 14.44 -6.72
C THR A 177 2.46 15.12 -7.75
N LYS A 178 2.10 15.14 -9.03
CA LYS A 178 2.83 15.82 -10.11
C LYS A 178 2.92 17.33 -9.88
N ALA A 179 1.87 17.92 -9.31
CA ALA A 179 1.83 19.32 -8.95
C ALA A 179 2.61 19.65 -7.65
N SER A 180 3.06 18.65 -6.90
CA SER A 180 3.73 18.87 -5.63
C SER A 180 5.25 19.06 -5.77
N GLY A 181 5.83 19.87 -4.89
CA GLY A 181 7.26 20.18 -4.93
C GLY A 181 8.14 19.01 -4.45
N PRO A 182 9.46 19.02 -4.75
CA PRO A 182 10.37 17.94 -4.37
C PRO A 182 10.51 17.73 -2.84
N LEU A 183 10.16 18.74 -2.05
CA LEU A 183 10.17 18.68 -0.58
C LEU A 183 8.80 18.34 0.02
N GLN A 184 7.75 18.18 -0.80
CA GLN A 184 6.42 17.88 -0.32
C GLN A 184 6.37 16.63 0.57
N PRO A 185 7.07 15.52 0.24
CA PRO A 185 7.07 14.35 1.13
C PRO A 185 7.58 14.64 2.54
N LEU A 186 8.52 15.60 2.70
CA LEU A 186 9.01 16.01 4.02
C LEU A 186 8.01 16.90 4.75
N VAL A 187 7.31 17.77 4.02
CA VAL A 187 6.22 18.60 4.58
C VAL A 187 5.06 17.71 5.05
N ASP A 188 4.73 16.67 4.28
CA ASP A 188 3.62 15.74 4.55
C ASP A 188 3.87 14.83 5.77
N VAL A 189 5.11 14.74 6.27
CA VAL A 189 5.44 14.05 7.52
C VAL A 189 4.75 14.71 8.70
N VAL A 190 4.65 16.04 8.71
CA VAL A 190 4.09 16.80 9.82
C VAL A 190 2.59 17.01 9.58
N PRO A 191 1.69 16.39 10.39
CA PRO A 191 0.27 16.59 10.22
C PRO A 191 -0.14 18.02 10.55
N LYS A 192 -1.08 18.57 9.75
CA LYS A 192 -1.81 19.79 10.12
C LYS A 192 -2.81 19.52 11.24
N ASN A 193 -3.40 18.32 11.28
CA ASN A 193 -4.36 17.88 12.28
C ASN A 193 -4.29 16.35 12.47
N ILE A 194 -3.99 15.89 13.68
CA ILE A 194 -3.85 14.47 13.99
C ILE A 194 -5.15 13.67 13.84
N PHE A 195 -6.30 14.27 14.16
CA PHE A 195 -7.59 13.59 14.06
C PHE A 195 -7.94 13.29 12.61
N GLN A 196 -7.61 14.21 11.69
CA GLN A 196 -7.75 13.96 10.26
C GLN A 196 -6.81 12.85 9.81
N SER A 197 -5.54 12.86 10.24
CA SER A 197 -4.57 11.81 9.89
C SER A 197 -5.00 10.43 10.37
N LEU A 198 -5.64 10.34 11.55
CA LEU A 198 -6.21 9.11 12.08
C LEU A 198 -7.42 8.63 11.26
N SER A 199 -8.30 9.55 10.88
CA SER A 199 -9.47 9.24 10.03
C SER A 199 -9.05 8.78 8.62
N ASP A 200 -8.10 9.47 8.01
CA ASP A 200 -7.60 9.19 6.66
C ASP A 200 -6.55 8.07 6.63
N MET A 201 -6.20 7.52 7.81
CA MET A 201 -5.19 6.48 7.99
C MET A 201 -3.82 6.86 7.39
N GLN A 202 -3.43 8.14 7.52
CA GLN A 202 -2.14 8.64 7.05
C GLN A 202 -1.02 8.19 8.00
N MET A 203 -0.57 6.94 7.81
CA MET A 203 0.38 6.26 8.71
C MET A 203 1.65 7.07 8.99
N LEU A 204 2.23 7.72 7.97
CA LEU A 204 3.43 8.53 8.14
C LEU A 204 3.23 9.65 9.18
N GLN A 205 2.09 10.34 9.11
CA GLN A 205 1.75 11.42 10.03
C GLN A 205 1.41 10.91 11.42
N ILE A 206 0.68 9.78 11.50
CA ILE A 206 0.37 9.12 12.78
C ILE A 206 1.67 8.71 13.49
N ILE A 207 2.60 8.08 12.76
CA ILE A 207 3.90 7.67 13.27
C ILE A 207 4.71 8.89 13.73
N PHE A 208 4.76 9.96 12.93
CA PHE A 208 5.48 11.19 13.30
C PHE A 208 4.92 11.80 14.59
N PHE A 209 3.60 11.96 14.68
CA PHE A 209 2.94 12.46 15.88
C PHE A 209 3.22 11.55 17.08
N ALA A 210 3.09 10.24 16.93
CA ALA A 210 3.31 9.27 18.00
C ALA A 210 4.75 9.35 18.54
N ILE A 211 5.74 9.45 17.66
CA ILE A 211 7.14 9.63 18.03
C ILE A 211 7.34 10.97 18.75
N PHE A 212 6.83 12.07 18.17
CA PHE A 212 6.94 13.40 18.76
C PHE A 212 6.31 13.46 20.15
N PHE A 213 5.07 12.94 20.30
CA PHE A 213 4.36 12.87 21.55
C PHE A 213 5.11 12.00 22.58
N GLY A 214 5.58 10.81 22.18
CA GLY A 214 6.38 9.94 23.04
C GLY A 214 7.65 10.64 23.54
N VAL A 215 8.35 11.37 22.68
CA VAL A 215 9.53 12.17 23.05
C VAL A 215 9.15 13.28 24.04
N VAL A 216 8.07 14.03 23.82
CA VAL A 216 7.62 15.08 24.74
C VAL A 216 7.28 14.49 26.12
N VAL A 217 6.64 13.31 26.16
CA VAL A 217 6.34 12.60 27.41
C VAL A 217 7.59 12.25 28.21
N THR A 218 8.72 11.94 27.54
CA THR A 218 9.98 11.67 28.25
C THR A 218 10.52 12.87 29.02
N GLY A 219 10.18 14.09 28.61
CA GLY A 219 10.57 15.34 29.26
C GLY A 219 9.64 15.82 30.38
N LEU A 220 8.52 15.13 30.63
CA LEU A 220 7.58 15.49 31.69
C LEU A 220 8.12 15.17 33.10
N LYS A 221 7.55 15.83 34.11
CA LYS A 221 7.79 15.49 35.53
C LYS A 221 7.38 14.04 35.81
N SER A 222 8.09 13.38 36.72
CA SER A 222 7.93 11.95 37.02
C SER A 222 6.47 11.52 37.27
N GLU A 223 5.72 12.33 38.02
CA GLU A 223 4.31 12.07 38.34
C GLU A 223 3.40 12.09 37.09
N GLN A 224 3.50 13.15 36.28
CA GLN A 224 2.71 13.31 35.06
C GLN A 224 3.09 12.25 34.01
N LYS A 225 4.40 12.02 33.85
CA LYS A 225 4.94 11.00 32.96
C LYS A 225 4.37 9.62 33.26
N GLY A 226 4.39 9.20 34.54
CA GLY A 226 3.88 7.90 34.95
C GLY A 226 2.38 7.74 34.70
N THR A 227 1.60 8.80 34.81
CA THR A 227 0.16 8.77 34.51
C THR A 227 -0.10 8.67 33.00
N VAL A 228 0.59 9.45 32.17
CA VAL A 228 0.43 9.40 30.71
C VAL A 228 0.85 8.06 30.14
N ILE A 229 2.00 7.52 30.57
CA ILE A 229 2.50 6.22 30.09
C ILE A 229 1.50 5.11 30.45
N ARG A 230 1.02 5.06 31.71
CA ARG A 230 0.02 4.05 32.12
C ARG A 230 -1.27 4.13 31.30
N ALA A 231 -1.74 5.34 30.97
CA ALA A 231 -2.92 5.50 30.13
C ALA A 231 -2.67 4.99 28.70
N VAL A 232 -1.53 5.33 28.09
CA VAL A 232 -1.15 4.85 26.76
C VAL A 232 -0.97 3.33 26.72
N ASP A 233 -0.33 2.75 27.73
CA ASP A 233 -0.12 1.31 27.83
C ASP A 233 -1.46 0.57 27.97
N ALA A 234 -2.35 1.06 28.82
CA ALA A 234 -3.70 0.51 28.96
C ALA A 234 -4.48 0.58 27.65
N MET A 235 -4.35 1.68 26.88
CA MET A 235 -4.97 1.77 25.56
C MET A 235 -4.33 0.82 24.56
N ASN A 236 -3.02 0.61 24.62
CA ASN A 236 -2.30 -0.32 23.75
C ASN A 236 -2.74 -1.77 23.98
N GLU A 237 -2.89 -2.18 25.25
CA GLU A 237 -3.34 -3.52 25.65
C GLU A 237 -4.75 -3.87 25.16
N VAL A 238 -5.60 -2.88 24.87
CA VAL A 238 -6.94 -3.14 24.29
C VAL A 238 -6.85 -3.70 22.87
N PHE A 239 -5.77 -3.43 22.14
CA PHE A 239 -5.62 -3.77 20.72
C PHE A 239 -4.58 -4.87 20.44
N VAL A 240 -3.79 -5.27 21.43
CA VAL A 240 -2.78 -6.34 21.35
C VAL A 240 -3.41 -7.69 21.70
#